data_AF-A0A965VL55-F1
#
_entry.id   AF-A0A965VL55-F1
#
_cell.length_a   1.000
_cell.length_b   1.000
_cell.length_c   1.000
_cell.angle_alpha   90.00
_cell.angle_beta   90.00
_cell.angle_gamma   90.00
#
_symmetry.space_group_name_H-M   'P 1'
#
loop_
_entity.id
_entity.type
_entity.pdbx_description
1 polymer ?
#
loop_
_entity_poly.entity_id
_entity_poly.type
_entity_poly.pdbx_seq_one_letter_code
_entity_poly.pdbx_strand_id
1 'polypeptide(L)' 'MKPTAVSADALFEDHRGKLKWQWLAGLGASERRFDEVAVRAARSGADLVG' A
#
# COMPACT_ATOMS: atom_id res chain seq x y z
N MET A 1 17.83 -13.67 18.62
CA MET A 1 16.61 -13.37 17.85
C MET A 1 17.01 -12.49 16.67
N LYS A 2 16.94 -12.98 15.43
CA LYS A 2 17.07 -12.11 14.25
C LYS A 2 15.77 -11.32 14.10
N PRO A 3 15.77 -10.00 13.81
CA PRO A 3 14.53 -9.28 13.58
C PRO A 3 13.87 -9.90 12.34
N THR A 4 12.76 -10.60 12.53
CA THR A 4 12.17 -11.47 11.51
C THR A 4 11.28 -10.74 10.51
N ALA A 5 10.94 -9.48 10.74
CA ALA A 5 10.35 -8.59 9.75
C ALA A 5 10.31 -7.14 10.29
N VAL A 6 10.28 -6.17 9.38
CA VAL A 6 9.97 -4.76 9.68
C VAL A 6 8.70 -4.41 8.92
N SER A 7 7.71 -3.84 9.60
CA SER A 7 6.48 -3.34 8.97
C SER A 7 6.74 -1.96 8.39
N ALA A 8 6.64 -1.84 7.07
CA ALA A 8 6.76 -0.56 6.38
C ALA A 8 5.63 0.40 6.80
N ASP A 9 4.40 -0.11 6.97
CA ASP A 9 3.25 0.69 7.39
C ASP A 9 3.45 1.28 8.79
N ALA A 10 3.90 0.46 9.75
CA ALA A 10 4.13 0.92 11.11
C ALA A 10 5.24 1.99 11.16
N LEU A 11 6.31 1.83 10.38
CA LEU A 11 7.37 2.83 10.27
C LEU A 11 6.87 4.13 9.63
N PHE A 12 6.08 4.02 8.57
CA PHE A 12 5.52 5.17 7.88
C PHE A 12 4.64 5.99 8.84
N GLU A 13 3.70 5.36 9.54
CA GLU A 13 2.78 6.08 10.44
C GLU A 13 3.51 6.74 11.61
N ASP A 14 4.53 6.10 12.21
CA ASP A 14 5.31 6.70 13.31
C ASP A 14 6.11 7.95 12.88
N HIS A 15 6.50 8.02 11.60
CA HIS A 15 7.33 9.10 11.07
C HIS A 15 6.55 10.14 10.26
N ARG A 16 5.30 9.85 9.89
CA ARG A 16 4.50 10.68 8.99
C ARG A 16 4.41 12.14 9.43
N GLY A 17 4.09 12.38 10.70
CA GLY A 17 3.97 13.74 11.26
C GLY A 17 5.31 14.46 11.36
N LYS A 18 6.37 13.75 11.77
CA LYS A 18 7.72 14.32 11.97
C LYS A 18 8.37 14.71 10.64
N LEU A 19 8.21 13.86 9.63
CA LEU A 19 8.77 14.06 8.29
C LEU A 19 7.81 14.81 7.36
N LYS A 20 6.62 15.19 7.85
CA LYS A 20 5.55 15.84 7.09
C LYS A 20 5.19 15.07 5.82
N TRP A 21 5.24 13.74 5.89
CA TRP A 21 4.92 12.89 4.77
C TRP A 21 3.42 12.89 4.48
N GLN A 22 3.10 12.88 3.19
CA GLN A 22 1.74 12.79 2.69
C GLN A 22 1.62 11.54 1.85
N TRP A 23 0.58 10.75 2.11
CA TRP A 23 0.17 9.68 1.22
C TRP A 23 -0.37 10.30 -0.06
N LEU A 24 0.39 10.21 -1.16
CA LEU A 24 -0.03 10.74 -2.47
C LEU A 24 -0.87 9.73 -3.26
N ALA A 25 -0.69 8.44 -3.01
CA ALA A 25 -1.51 7.40 -3.61
C ALA A 25 -2.97 7.52 -3.12
N GLY A 26 -3.93 7.48 -4.05
CA GLY A 26 -5.37 7.49 -3.72
C GLY A 26 -6.01 8.87 -3.53
N LEU A 27 -5.25 9.97 -3.49
CA LEU A 27 -5.80 11.32 -3.30
C LEU A 27 -6.66 11.83 -4.46
N GLY A 28 -6.48 11.31 -5.68
CA GLY A 28 -7.27 11.68 -6.87
C GLY A 28 -8.05 10.53 -7.51
N ALA A 29 -7.98 9.34 -6.91
CA ALA A 29 -8.59 8.12 -7.42
C ALA A 29 -8.88 7.19 -6.24
N SER A 30 -9.80 7.61 -5.37
CA SER A 30 -10.21 6.88 -4.17
C SER A 30 -10.85 5.53 -4.51
N GLU A 31 -11.52 5.44 -5.66
CA GLU A 31 -11.97 4.18 -6.25
C GLU A 31 -11.13 3.82 -7.45
N ARG A 32 -10.45 2.67 -7.37
CA ARG A 32 -9.94 1.97 -8.54
C ARG A 32 -10.84 0.78 -8.78
N ARG A 33 -11.57 0.81 -9.90
CA ARG A 33 -12.29 -0.37 -10.38
C ARG A 33 -11.29 -1.24 -11.10
N PHE A 34 -11.11 -2.45 -10.60
CA PHE A 34 -10.37 -3.49 -11.30
C PHE A 34 -11.34 -4.29 -12.14
N ASP A 35 -10.91 -4.69 -13.32
CA ASP A 35 -11.64 -5.67 -14.10
C ASP A 35 -11.76 -6.98 -13.30
N GLU A 36 -12.94 -7.61 -13.28
CA GLU A 36 -13.15 -8.86 -12.54
C GLU A 36 -12.17 -9.97 -12.93
N VAL A 37 -11.76 -10.01 -14.20
CA VAL A 37 -10.78 -10.99 -14.68
C VAL A 37 -9.42 -10.74 -14.04
N ALA A 38 -9.01 -9.48 -13.88
CA ALA A 38 -7.77 -9.11 -13.21
C ALA A 38 -7.80 -9.49 -11.72
N VAL A 39 -8.93 -9.25 -11.04
CA VAL A 39 -9.11 -9.63 -9.62
C VAL A 39 -9.00 -11.14 -9.44
N ARG A 40 -9.61 -11.94 -10.32
CA ARG A 40 -9.55 -13.42 -10.24
C ARG A 40 -8.17 -13.98 -10.54
N ALA A 41 -7.38 -13.28 -11.38
CA ALA A 41 -6.03 -13.71 -11.74
C ALA A 41 -4.96 -13.31 -10.71
N ALA A 42 -5.22 -12.29 -9.89
CA ALA A 42 -4.27 -11.80 -8.90
C ALA A 42 -4.01 -12.82 -7.78
N ARG A 43 -2.75 -12.93 -7.36
CA ARG A 43 -2.31 -13.73 -6.20
C ARG A 43 -2.12 -12.88 -4.95
N SER A 44 -2.01 -11.58 -5.12
CA SER A 44 -1.89 -10.58 -4.06
C SER A 44 -2.41 -9.23 -4.53
N GLY A 45 -2.66 -8.31 -3.59
CA GLY A 45 -3.02 -6.93 -3.93
C GLY A 45 -1.95 -6.19 -4.73
N ALA A 46 -0.67 -6.60 -4.63
CA ALA A 46 0.42 -6.03 -5.42
C ALA A 46 0.22 -6.27 -6.93
N ASP A 47 -0.37 -7.40 -7.32
CA ASP A 47 -0.64 -7.73 -8.73
C ASP A 47 -1.70 -6.81 -9.35
N LEU A 48 -2.50 -6.13 -8.53
CA LEU A 48 -3.55 -5.20 -8.98
C LEU A 48 -3.06 -3.76 -9.10
N VAL A 49 -1.98 -3.39 -8.42
CA VAL A 49 -1.53 -1.99 -8.33
C VAL A 49 -0.33 -1.65 -9.20
N GLY A 50 0.28 -2.65 -9.85
CA GLY A 50 1.21 -2.52 -11.00
C GLY A 50 2.36 -1.54 -10.82
#